data_AF-A0A8X7BGQ1-F1
#
_entry.id   AF-A0A8X7BGQ1-F1
#
_cell.length_a   1.000
_cell.length_b   1.000
_cell.length_c   1.000
_cell.angle_alpha   90.00
_cell.angle_beta   90.00
_cell.angle_gamma   90.00
#
_symmetry.space_group_name_H-M   'P 1'
#
loop_
_entity.id
_entity.type
_entity.pdbx_description
1 polymer ?
#
loop_
_entity_poly.entity_id
_entity_poly.type
_entity_poly.pdbx_seq_one_letter_code
_entity_poly.pdbx_strand_id
1 'polypeptide(L)'
;MALKLNLKKDELISVAVEMGLEIPSKAKIIDLKKLIESSAVYKNDIEFVRSLVENALQKSKQEAEKIEREAEIQIENSRDKTRNPTPTSNLNLDSPTFVPGQIEGSVEANSQSQFVATGLIVDDDLNKTLKKFWEIEGVHIEPKVDTEVSLCEDHFVRTHRRNCEGRYVVSMALNKDPSCLGNSKDIAIRRLNSLWKRLSRDSSYLSLYAEFLKEYEELGHLERVVQSSEPPTHYYIPHHGVLRPEKLTTKLRIVFNGSSPPQQA
;
A
#
# COMPACT_ATOMS: atom_id res chain seq x y z
N MET A 1 32.72 15.40 29.59
CA MET A 1 31.29 15.14 29.34
C MET A 1 31.17 13.82 28.58
N ALA A 2 30.23 12.94 28.88
CA ALA A 2 30.06 11.70 28.09
C ALA A 2 29.14 11.97 26.88
N LEU A 3 29.52 11.54 25.68
CA LEU A 3 28.66 11.57 24.50
C LEU A 3 27.61 10.47 24.61
N LYS A 4 26.35 10.80 24.33
CA LYS A 4 25.27 9.80 24.27
C LYS A 4 25.25 9.16 22.88
N LEU A 5 25.79 7.95 22.77
CA LEU A 5 25.82 7.17 21.52
C LEU A 5 24.46 6.50 21.24
N ASN A 6 23.42 7.27 20.95
CA ASN A 6 22.08 6.75 20.58
C ASN A 6 21.98 6.49 19.07
N LEU A 7 22.83 5.61 18.56
CA LEU A 7 22.94 5.26 17.13
C LEU A 7 22.48 3.83 16.86
N LYS A 8 22.08 3.57 15.61
CA LYS A 8 21.77 2.22 15.11
C LYS A 8 23.04 1.39 14.99
N LYS A 9 22.89 0.07 14.86
CA LYS A 9 24.02 -0.88 14.80
C LYS A 9 25.01 -0.51 13.68
N ASP A 10 24.51 -0.22 12.48
CA ASP A 10 25.35 0.05 11.31
C ASP A 10 26.06 1.41 11.42
N GLU A 11 25.42 2.40 12.05
CA GLU A 11 26.02 3.70 12.33
C GLU A 11 27.15 3.58 13.37
N LEU A 12 26.95 2.77 14.42
CA LEU A 12 28.00 2.48 15.40
C LEU A 12 29.16 1.70 14.77
N ILE A 13 28.88 0.80 13.83
CA ILE A 13 29.90 0.09 13.06
C ILE A 13 30.71 1.10 12.22
N SER A 14 30.05 2.00 11.49
CA SER A 14 30.73 3.04 10.69
C SER A 14 31.67 3.89 11.54
N VAL A 15 31.19 4.36 12.70
CA VAL A 15 32.00 5.16 13.64
C VAL A 15 33.18 4.35 14.18
N ALA A 16 32.97 3.09 14.57
CA ALA A 16 34.04 2.24 15.09
C ALA A 16 35.11 1.91 14.02
N VAL A 17 34.72 1.68 12.77
CA VAL A 17 35.66 1.48 11.65
C VAL A 17 36.46 2.76 11.38
N GLU A 18 35.82 3.93 11.35
CA GLU A 18 36.49 5.22 11.14
C GLU A 18 37.45 5.59 12.29
N MET A 19 37.18 5.09 13.50
CA MET A 19 38.10 5.16 14.64
C MET A 19 39.23 4.11 14.59
N GLY A 20 39.24 3.23 13.58
CA GLY A 20 40.26 2.17 13.42
C GLY A 20 40.11 1.00 14.40
N LEU A 21 38.91 0.77 14.93
CA LEU A 21 38.64 -0.32 15.89
C LEU A 21 38.28 -1.61 15.16
N GLU A 22 38.81 -2.73 15.62
CA GLU A 22 38.43 -4.06 15.12
C GLU A 22 37.05 -4.45 15.67
N ILE A 23 36.11 -4.74 14.76
CA ILE A 23 34.73 -5.04 15.11
C ILE A 23 34.50 -6.56 15.15
N PRO A 24 34.01 -7.12 16.28
CA PRO A 24 33.66 -8.52 16.35
C PRO A 24 32.48 -8.86 15.43
N SER A 25 32.58 -9.95 14.67
CA SER A 25 31.60 -10.38 13.66
C SER A 25 30.17 -10.59 14.18
N LYS A 26 29.98 -10.80 15.50
CA LYS A 26 28.66 -10.94 16.16
C LYS A 26 28.38 -9.89 17.25
N ALA A 27 29.04 -8.73 17.21
CA ALA A 27 28.86 -7.69 18.23
C ALA A 27 27.40 -7.17 18.28
N LYS A 28 26.87 -7.01 19.50
CA LYS A 28 25.60 -6.30 19.74
C LYS A 28 25.86 -4.81 19.91
N ILE A 29 24.79 -4.01 19.80
CA ILE A 29 24.84 -2.54 19.98
C ILE A 29 25.53 -2.15 21.31
N ILE A 30 25.26 -2.88 22.38
CA ILE A 30 25.84 -2.61 23.70
C ILE A 30 27.36 -2.83 23.69
N ASP A 31 27.83 -3.87 23.01
CA ASP A 31 29.25 -4.20 22.90
C ASP A 31 29.98 -3.14 22.07
N LEU A 32 29.36 -2.68 20.98
CA LEU A 32 29.89 -1.60 20.13
C LEU A 32 29.99 -0.27 20.88
N LYS A 33 28.96 0.10 21.67
CA LYS A 33 29.01 1.32 22.49
C LYS A 33 30.13 1.27 23.51
N LYS A 34 30.26 0.14 24.22
CA LYS A 34 31.35 -0.07 25.18
C LYS A 34 32.72 -0.04 24.53
N LEU A 35 32.85 -0.61 23.32
CA LEU A 35 34.10 -0.61 22.57
C LEU A 35 34.52 0.80 22.18
N ILE A 36 33.58 1.62 21.71
CA ILE A 36 33.81 3.04 21.38
C ILE A 36 34.15 3.84 22.63
N GLU A 37 33.38 3.72 23.71
CA GLU A 37 33.59 4.46 24.97
C GLU A 37 34.89 4.08 25.69
N SER A 38 35.39 2.85 25.50
CA SER A 38 36.65 2.38 26.09
C SER A 38 37.90 2.73 25.29
N SER A 39 37.74 3.12 24.01
CA SER A 39 38.83 3.48 23.10
C SER A 39 39.63 4.69 23.58
N ALA A 40 40.96 4.66 23.33
CA ALA A 40 41.85 5.78 23.60
C ALA A 40 41.46 7.02 22.79
N VAL A 41 40.94 6.85 21.57
CA VAL A 41 40.49 7.94 20.71
C VAL A 41 39.31 8.69 21.35
N TYR A 42 38.34 7.98 21.93
CA TYR A 42 37.19 8.57 22.61
C TYR A 42 37.58 9.37 23.87
N LYS A 43 38.59 8.89 24.60
CA LYS A 43 39.07 9.53 25.83
C LYS A 43 39.95 10.75 25.55
N ASN A 44 40.69 10.74 24.44
CA ASN A 44 41.65 11.78 24.09
C ASN A 44 41.03 12.90 23.26
N ASP A 45 40.12 12.58 22.33
CA ASP A 45 39.50 13.56 21.44
C ASP A 45 38.01 13.29 21.23
N ILE A 46 37.22 13.83 22.15
CA ILE A 46 35.78 13.64 22.17
C ILE A 46 35.06 14.43 21.06
N GLU A 47 35.62 15.56 20.63
CA GLU A 47 35.04 16.39 19.56
C GLU A 47 35.23 15.73 18.20
N PHE A 48 36.36 15.06 17.99
CA PHE A 48 36.56 14.19 16.82
C PHE A 48 35.48 13.09 16.75
N VAL A 49 35.21 12.39 17.86
CA VAL A 49 34.14 11.38 17.87
C VAL A 49 32.76 12.00 17.64
N ARG A 50 32.48 13.20 18.18
CA ARG A 50 31.23 13.91 17.90
C ARG A 50 31.08 14.19 16.40
N SER A 51 32.15 14.64 15.73
CA SER A 51 32.14 14.89 14.29
C SER A 51 31.89 13.60 13.48
N LEU A 52 32.52 12.48 13.86
CA LEU A 52 32.27 11.19 13.20
C LEU A 52 30.81 10.74 13.37
N VAL A 53 30.25 10.92 14.56
CA VAL A 53 28.85 10.62 14.85
C VAL A 53 27.92 11.48 13.98
N GLU A 54 28.17 12.78 13.90
CA GLU A 54 27.39 13.71 13.07
C GLU A 54 27.48 13.34 11.58
N ASN A 55 28.67 13.00 11.08
CA ASN A 55 28.89 12.55 9.71
C ASN A 55 28.14 11.24 9.41
N ALA A 56 28.18 10.27 10.33
CA ALA A 56 27.47 9.00 10.19
C ALA A 56 25.95 9.21 10.14
N LEU A 57 25.40 10.09 10.99
CA LEU A 57 23.99 10.48 10.97
C LEU A 57 23.61 11.17 9.66
N GLN A 58 24.45 12.08 9.17
CA GLN A 58 24.20 12.80 7.92
C GLN A 58 24.23 11.86 6.71
N LYS A 59 25.17 10.91 6.68
CA LYS A 59 25.28 9.90 5.63
C LYS A 59 24.09 8.94 5.63
N SER A 60 23.67 8.48 6.83
CA SER A 60 22.46 7.67 7.03
C SER A 60 21.20 8.38 6.52
N LYS A 61 21.09 9.69 6.78
CA LYS A 61 20.00 10.53 6.30
C LYS A 61 20.00 10.69 4.76
N GLN A 62 21.15 10.97 4.16
CA GLN A 62 21.28 11.13 2.71
C GLN A 62 20.96 9.83 1.95
N GLU A 63 21.40 8.68 2.47
CA GLU A 63 21.09 7.39 1.86
C GLU A 63 19.58 7.08 1.95
N ALA A 64 18.93 7.41 3.07
CA ALA A 64 17.48 7.26 3.20
C ALA A 64 16.70 8.15 2.21
N GLU A 65 17.09 9.42 2.07
CA GLU A 65 16.48 10.35 1.08
C GLU A 65 16.71 9.87 -0.36
N LYS A 66 17.87 9.27 -0.64
CA LYS A 66 18.17 8.71 -1.97
C LYS A 66 17.28 7.51 -2.27
N ILE A 67 17.14 6.58 -1.33
CA ILE A 67 16.25 5.41 -1.47
C ILE A 67 14.80 5.86 -1.68
N GLU A 68 14.35 6.92 -0.99
CA GLU A 68 13.01 7.49 -1.16
C GLU A 68 12.80 8.07 -2.56
N ARG A 69 13.73 8.90 -3.06
CA ARG A 69 13.67 9.44 -4.43
C ARG A 69 13.68 8.33 -5.49
N GLU A 70 14.49 7.29 -5.29
CA GLU A 70 14.52 6.14 -6.21
C GLU A 70 13.19 5.38 -6.22
N ALA A 71 12.55 5.21 -5.06
CA ALA A 71 11.23 4.59 -4.96
C ALA A 71 10.13 5.45 -5.62
N GLU A 72 10.17 6.77 -5.45
CA GLU A 72 9.25 7.70 -6.13
C GLU A 72 9.39 7.63 -7.65
N ILE A 73 10.62 7.62 -8.16
CA ILE A 73 10.91 7.47 -9.59
C ILE A 73 10.38 6.13 -10.12
N GLN A 74 10.51 5.04 -9.36
CA GLN A 74 9.97 3.74 -9.77
C GLN A 74 8.43 3.72 -9.81
N ILE A 75 7.78 4.39 -8.85
CA ILE A 75 6.32 4.53 -8.83
C ILE A 75 5.86 5.35 -10.04
N GLU A 76 6.53 6.47 -10.35
CA GLU A 76 6.17 7.32 -11.49
C GLU A 76 6.40 6.62 -12.84
N ASN A 77 7.52 5.92 -12.99
CA ASN A 77 7.79 5.09 -14.17
C ASN A 77 6.77 3.95 -14.36
N SER A 78 6.22 3.43 -13.25
CA SER A 78 5.14 2.43 -13.30
C SER A 78 3.80 3.04 -13.68
N ARG A 79 3.54 4.31 -13.32
CA ARG A 79 2.35 5.06 -13.74
C ARG A 79 2.40 5.45 -15.21
N ASP A 80 3.55 5.84 -15.74
CA ASP A 80 3.67 6.29 -17.14
C ASP A 80 3.51 5.13 -18.14
N LYS A 81 3.89 3.90 -17.75
CA LYS A 81 3.55 2.68 -18.51
C LYS A 81 2.05 2.43 -18.66
N THR A 82 1.20 3.00 -17.79
CA THR A 82 -0.27 2.88 -17.89
C THR A 82 -0.92 4.03 -18.68
N ARG A 83 -0.15 5.03 -19.13
CA ARG A 83 -0.65 6.23 -19.84
C ARG A 83 -0.49 6.21 -21.37
N ASN A 84 0.23 5.24 -21.93
CA ASN A 84 0.28 5.07 -23.40
C ASN A 84 -0.86 4.15 -23.87
N PRO A 85 -1.90 4.66 -24.56
CA PRO A 85 -2.93 3.82 -25.14
C PRO A 85 -2.39 3.19 -26.43
N THR A 86 -2.12 1.90 -26.40
CA THR A 86 -2.01 1.11 -27.64
C THR A 86 -3.37 1.14 -28.33
N PRO A 87 -3.47 1.42 -29.65
CA PRO A 87 -4.74 1.47 -30.35
C PRO A 87 -5.43 0.11 -30.31
N THR A 88 -6.70 0.14 -29.94
CA THR A 88 -7.63 -0.97 -29.82
C THR A 88 -7.80 -1.72 -31.13
N SER A 89 -7.44 -3.00 -31.17
CA SER A 89 -8.05 -3.96 -32.09
C SER A 89 -9.38 -4.43 -31.48
N ASN A 90 -10.45 -4.17 -32.21
CA ASN A 90 -11.82 -4.58 -31.92
C ASN A 90 -11.92 -6.07 -31.54
N LEU A 91 -12.49 -6.36 -30.39
CA LEU A 91 -13.05 -7.67 -30.07
C LEU A 91 -14.52 -7.47 -29.69
N ASN A 92 -15.39 -7.70 -30.69
CA ASN A 92 -16.77 -8.08 -30.43
C ASN A 92 -16.74 -9.41 -29.69
N LEU A 93 -17.43 -9.48 -28.55
CA LEU A 93 -17.49 -10.68 -27.72
C LEU A 93 -18.94 -11.12 -27.60
N ASP A 94 -19.48 -11.63 -28.71
CA ASP A 94 -20.44 -12.73 -28.62
C ASP A 94 -19.58 -14.01 -28.61
N SER A 95 -19.65 -14.79 -27.52
CA SER A 95 -18.87 -16.01 -27.18
C SER A 95 -17.52 -15.80 -26.44
N PRO A 96 -17.17 -16.66 -25.47
CA PRO A 96 -16.03 -16.45 -24.58
C PRO A 96 -14.73 -16.66 -25.35
N THR A 97 -13.96 -15.60 -25.57
CA THR A 97 -12.62 -15.66 -26.15
C THR A 97 -11.58 -15.38 -25.07
N PHE A 98 -10.66 -16.32 -24.93
CA PHE A 98 -9.58 -16.43 -23.96
C PHE A 98 -8.48 -15.37 -24.18
N VAL A 99 -7.97 -14.76 -23.10
CA VAL A 99 -6.76 -13.93 -23.11
C VAL A 99 -5.60 -14.83 -22.65
N PRO A 100 -4.58 -15.12 -23.48
CA PRO A 100 -3.46 -15.94 -23.04
C PRO A 100 -2.60 -15.18 -22.02
N GLY A 101 -2.32 -15.81 -20.89
CA GLY A 101 -1.34 -15.33 -19.92
C GLY A 101 0.07 -15.32 -20.50
N GLN A 102 0.84 -14.28 -20.17
CA GLN A 102 2.27 -14.23 -20.48
C GLN A 102 2.99 -15.38 -19.76
N ILE A 103 3.68 -16.21 -20.52
CA ILE A 103 4.72 -17.11 -20.00
C ILE A 103 6.03 -16.32 -20.16
N GLU A 104 6.56 -15.76 -19.08
CA GLU A 104 7.88 -15.13 -19.08
C GLU A 104 8.95 -16.22 -19.22
N GLY A 105 9.41 -16.45 -20.45
CA GLY A 105 10.69 -17.07 -20.72
C GLY A 105 11.74 -15.99 -20.94
N SER A 106 12.77 -15.95 -20.09
CA SER A 106 13.91 -15.05 -20.26
C SER A 106 14.71 -15.46 -21.50
N VAL A 107 14.77 -14.59 -22.51
CA VAL A 107 15.72 -14.69 -23.62
C VAL A 107 16.75 -13.59 -23.44
N GLU A 108 18.02 -13.98 -23.29
CA GLU A 108 19.14 -13.03 -23.21
C GLU A 108 19.20 -12.17 -24.47
N ALA A 109 19.18 -10.86 -24.27
CA ALA A 109 19.09 -9.87 -25.34
C ALA A 109 20.39 -9.81 -26.15
N ASN A 110 20.33 -10.13 -27.44
CA ASN A 110 21.36 -9.72 -28.39
C ASN A 110 20.92 -8.44 -29.13
N SER A 111 21.81 -7.46 -29.15
CA SER A 111 21.53 -6.08 -29.52
C SER A 111 21.49 -5.88 -31.04
N GLN A 112 20.41 -6.28 -31.71
CA GLN A 112 20.05 -5.77 -33.03
C GLN A 112 18.54 -5.57 -33.14
N SER A 113 18.14 -4.35 -33.44
CA SER A 113 16.76 -3.87 -33.57
C SER A 113 15.88 -4.83 -34.37
N GLN A 114 15.02 -5.60 -33.69
CA GLN A 114 13.97 -6.39 -34.32
C GLN A 114 12.62 -5.74 -34.01
N PHE A 115 11.94 -5.29 -35.06
CA PHE A 115 10.50 -5.02 -34.99
C PHE A 115 9.80 -6.29 -34.49
N VAL A 116 9.22 -6.23 -33.31
CA VAL A 116 8.37 -7.31 -32.80
C VAL A 116 7.04 -7.21 -33.54
N ALA A 117 6.92 -7.91 -34.66
CA ALA A 117 5.64 -8.15 -35.30
C ALA A 117 4.92 -9.26 -34.54
N THR A 118 3.92 -8.90 -33.72
CA THR A 118 2.98 -9.86 -33.17
C THR A 118 2.02 -10.31 -34.26
N GLY A 119 2.37 -11.40 -34.95
CA GLY A 119 1.48 -12.06 -35.89
C GLY A 119 0.37 -12.81 -35.15
N LEU A 120 -0.89 -12.53 -35.49
CA LEU A 120 -2.02 -13.39 -35.15
C LEU A 120 -1.85 -14.70 -35.94
N ILE A 121 -1.30 -15.73 -35.30
CA ILE A 121 -1.30 -17.07 -35.86
C ILE A 121 -2.71 -17.63 -35.61
N VAL A 122 -3.58 -17.53 -36.63
CA VAL A 122 -4.87 -18.21 -36.65
C VAL A 122 -4.62 -19.65 -37.09
N ASP A 123 -4.07 -20.45 -36.18
CA ASP A 123 -3.90 -21.89 -36.40
C ASP A 123 -5.15 -22.60 -35.85
N ASP A 124 -5.97 -23.09 -36.78
CA ASP A 124 -7.22 -23.77 -36.50
C ASP A 124 -7.01 -25.10 -35.76
N ASP A 125 -5.87 -25.76 -35.98
CA ASP A 125 -5.54 -27.03 -35.32
C ASP A 125 -5.03 -26.81 -33.90
N LEU A 126 -4.29 -25.73 -33.66
CA LEU A 126 -3.95 -25.29 -32.30
C LEU A 126 -5.22 -24.93 -31.52
N ASN A 127 -6.15 -24.17 -32.11
CA ASN A 127 -7.42 -23.81 -31.49
C ASN A 127 -8.27 -25.05 -31.16
N LYS A 128 -8.33 -26.04 -32.07
CA LYS A 128 -9.02 -27.32 -31.80
C LYS A 128 -8.38 -28.08 -30.64
N THR A 129 -7.05 -28.10 -30.58
CA THR A 129 -6.31 -28.82 -29.53
C THR A 129 -6.51 -28.17 -28.17
N LEU A 130 -6.42 -26.84 -28.10
CA LEU A 130 -6.75 -26.06 -26.91
C LEU A 130 -8.20 -26.30 -26.48
N LYS A 131 -9.16 -26.25 -27.42
CA LYS A 131 -10.57 -26.49 -27.10
C LYS A 131 -10.78 -27.89 -26.49
N LYS A 132 -10.20 -28.94 -27.08
CA LYS A 132 -10.25 -30.30 -26.53
C LYS A 132 -9.60 -30.40 -25.15
N PHE A 133 -8.47 -29.73 -24.94
CA PHE A 133 -7.82 -29.69 -23.64
C PHE A 133 -8.74 -29.10 -22.56
N TRP A 134 -9.37 -27.96 -22.84
CA TRP A 134 -10.30 -27.31 -21.91
C TRP A 134 -11.61 -28.09 -21.70
N GLU A 135 -12.07 -28.83 -22.71
CA GLU A 135 -13.22 -29.75 -22.57
C GLU A 135 -12.89 -30.94 -21.65
N ILE A 136 -11.64 -31.41 -21.63
CA ILE A 136 -11.20 -32.56 -20.83
C ILE A 136 -10.84 -32.14 -19.39
N GLU A 137 -10.13 -31.03 -19.23
CA GLU A 137 -9.73 -30.48 -17.92
C GLU A 137 -10.85 -29.66 -17.25
N GLY A 138 -11.90 -29.32 -18.01
CA GLY A 138 -13.07 -28.63 -17.51
C GLY A 138 -13.83 -29.50 -16.51
N VAL A 139 -13.62 -29.25 -15.23
CA VAL A 139 -14.47 -29.83 -14.18
C VAL A 139 -15.90 -29.32 -14.40
N HIS A 140 -16.82 -30.22 -14.73
CA HIS A 140 -18.24 -29.91 -14.75
C HIS A 140 -18.68 -29.62 -13.31
N ILE A 141 -18.65 -28.35 -12.93
CA ILE A 141 -19.26 -27.89 -11.69
C ILE A 141 -20.73 -27.73 -12.01
N GLU A 142 -21.55 -28.71 -11.61
CA GLU A 142 -22.98 -28.47 -11.59
C GLU A 142 -23.23 -27.25 -10.70
N PRO A 143 -23.90 -26.20 -11.20
CA PRO A 143 -24.18 -25.03 -10.39
C PRO A 143 -25.04 -25.49 -9.23
N LYS A 144 -24.47 -25.53 -8.03
CA LYS A 144 -25.27 -25.67 -6.83
C LYS A 144 -26.23 -24.50 -6.83
N VAL A 145 -27.52 -24.80 -6.73
CA VAL A 145 -28.59 -23.82 -6.58
C VAL A 145 -28.53 -23.27 -5.15
N ASP A 146 -27.41 -22.66 -4.81
CA ASP A 146 -27.22 -21.93 -3.57
C ASP A 146 -27.83 -20.55 -3.80
N THR A 147 -28.77 -20.15 -2.93
CA THR A 147 -29.54 -18.90 -3.09
C THR A 147 -28.62 -17.68 -3.16
N GLU A 148 -27.49 -17.70 -2.44
CA GLU A 148 -26.49 -16.64 -2.45
C GLU A 148 -25.75 -16.52 -3.79
N VAL A 149 -25.45 -17.65 -4.45
CA VAL A 149 -24.78 -17.66 -5.76
C VAL A 149 -25.68 -17.02 -6.82
N SER A 150 -26.96 -17.41 -6.85
CA SER A 150 -27.96 -16.80 -7.73
C SER A 150 -28.10 -15.29 -7.50
N LEU A 151 -28.16 -14.85 -6.24
CA LEU A 151 -28.25 -13.42 -5.92
C LEU A 151 -27.00 -12.64 -6.37
N CYS A 152 -25.82 -13.23 -6.26
CA CYS A 152 -24.56 -12.62 -6.70
C CYS A 152 -24.49 -12.54 -8.23
N GLU A 153 -24.90 -13.60 -8.94
CA GLU A 153 -24.98 -13.61 -10.41
C GLU A 153 -25.98 -12.57 -10.91
N ASP A 154 -27.19 -12.54 -10.35
CA ASP A 154 -28.21 -11.55 -10.69
C ASP A 154 -27.72 -10.11 -10.42
N HIS A 155 -27.04 -9.89 -9.29
CA HIS A 155 -26.43 -8.60 -8.97
C HIS A 155 -25.36 -8.21 -10.00
N PHE A 156 -24.48 -9.14 -10.36
CA PHE A 156 -23.44 -8.92 -11.34
C PHE A 156 -24.04 -8.58 -12.70
N VAL A 157 -24.94 -9.41 -13.22
CA VAL A 157 -25.62 -9.20 -14.52
C VAL A 157 -26.29 -7.84 -14.56
N ARG A 158 -26.98 -7.43 -13.48
CA ARG A 158 -27.69 -6.15 -13.42
C ARG A 158 -26.77 -4.93 -13.32
N THR A 159 -25.63 -5.05 -12.63
CA THR A 159 -24.83 -3.88 -12.25
C THR A 159 -23.53 -3.73 -13.03
N HIS A 160 -23.02 -4.80 -13.64
CA HIS A 160 -21.83 -4.73 -14.46
C HIS A 160 -22.10 -3.91 -15.72
N ARG A 161 -21.13 -3.07 -16.08
CA ARG A 161 -21.18 -2.28 -17.31
C ARG A 161 -19.77 -2.00 -17.80
N ARG A 162 -19.63 -1.59 -19.05
CA ARG A 162 -18.39 -0.98 -19.54
C ARG A 162 -18.50 0.54 -19.45
N ASN A 163 -17.44 1.19 -18.97
CA ASN A 163 -17.34 2.65 -19.05
C ASN A 163 -16.95 3.09 -20.47
N CYS A 164 -16.90 4.40 -20.70
CA CYS A 164 -16.51 5.00 -21.98
C CYS A 164 -15.07 4.68 -22.41
N GLU A 165 -14.21 4.25 -21.48
CA GLU A 165 -12.83 3.79 -21.73
C GLU A 165 -12.76 2.27 -22.03
N GLY A 166 -13.88 1.56 -22.06
CA GLY A 166 -13.94 0.12 -22.30
C GLY A 166 -13.61 -0.77 -21.10
N ARG A 167 -13.42 -0.19 -19.90
CA ARG A 167 -13.17 -0.94 -18.65
C ARG A 167 -14.46 -1.45 -18.04
N TYR A 168 -14.42 -2.67 -17.49
CA TYR A 168 -15.53 -3.21 -16.71
C TYR A 168 -15.64 -2.50 -15.36
N VAL A 169 -16.85 -2.03 -15.06
CA VAL A 169 -17.24 -1.47 -13.78
C VAL A 169 -18.26 -2.42 -13.18
N VAL A 170 -17.93 -2.94 -11.99
CA VAL A 170 -18.76 -3.91 -11.27
C VAL A 170 -19.13 -3.28 -9.93
N SER A 171 -20.40 -3.43 -9.53
CA SER A 171 -20.84 -3.00 -8.21
C SER A 171 -20.51 -4.08 -7.18
N MET A 172 -20.14 -3.65 -5.96
CA MET A 172 -19.93 -4.57 -4.85
C MET A 172 -21.29 -5.10 -4.37
N ALA A 173 -21.43 -6.42 -4.32
CA ALA A 173 -22.61 -7.08 -3.77
C ALA A 173 -22.59 -6.98 -2.23
N LEU A 174 -23.76 -6.70 -1.64
CA LEU A 174 -23.95 -6.71 -0.18
C LEU A 174 -24.73 -7.96 0.21
N ASN A 175 -24.32 -8.61 1.31
CA ASN A 175 -25.00 -9.82 1.82
C ASN A 175 -26.43 -9.55 2.31
N LYS A 176 -26.70 -8.31 2.74
CA LYS A 176 -28.00 -7.88 3.27
C LYS A 176 -28.29 -6.45 2.83
N ASP A 177 -29.55 -6.07 2.88
CA ASP A 177 -29.97 -4.69 2.66
C ASP A 177 -29.31 -3.77 3.71
N PRO A 178 -28.64 -2.68 3.29
CA PRO A 178 -27.93 -1.79 4.21
C PRO A 178 -28.85 -1.08 5.23
N SER A 179 -30.16 -1.12 5.06
CA SER A 179 -31.13 -0.69 6.09
C SER A 179 -31.01 -1.49 7.40
N CYS A 180 -30.36 -2.66 7.40
CA CYS A 180 -30.12 -3.45 8.62
C CYS A 180 -29.01 -2.91 9.52
N LEU A 181 -28.29 -1.86 9.12
CA LEU A 181 -27.11 -1.34 9.83
C LEU A 181 -27.44 -0.54 11.12
N GLY A 182 -28.71 -0.32 11.45
CA GLY A 182 -29.12 0.27 12.73
C GLY A 182 -28.58 1.68 13.01
N ASN A 183 -28.72 2.16 14.26
CA ASN A 183 -28.21 3.48 14.66
C ASN A 183 -26.75 3.40 15.15
N SER A 184 -25.84 3.99 14.40
CA SER A 184 -24.39 4.08 14.72
C SER A 184 -23.93 5.45 15.22
N LYS A 185 -24.81 6.46 15.15
CA LYS A 185 -24.47 7.86 15.40
C LYS A 185 -23.98 8.10 16.83
N ASP A 186 -24.69 7.55 17.82
CA ASP A 186 -24.38 7.76 19.24
C ASP A 186 -23.04 7.15 19.65
N ILE A 187 -22.66 6.02 19.05
CA ILE A 187 -21.35 5.42 19.25
C ILE A 187 -20.28 6.29 18.60
N ALA A 188 -20.50 6.72 17.35
CA ALA A 188 -19.55 7.56 16.62
C ALA A 188 -19.29 8.90 17.34
N ILE A 189 -20.34 9.58 17.83
CA ILE A 189 -20.21 10.83 18.59
C ILE A 189 -19.40 10.62 19.88
N ARG A 190 -19.67 9.55 20.65
CA ARG A 190 -18.89 9.26 21.88
C ARG A 190 -17.41 9.02 21.58
N ARG A 191 -17.10 8.32 20.49
CA ARG A 191 -15.72 8.08 20.03
C ARG A 191 -15.07 9.37 19.54
N LEU A 192 -15.79 10.19 18.79
CA LEU A 192 -15.34 11.49 18.31
C LEU A 192 -15.00 12.43 19.48
N ASN A 193 -15.87 12.52 20.49
CA ASN A 193 -15.60 13.31 21.70
C ASN A 193 -14.35 12.85 22.44
N SER A 194 -14.10 11.54 22.49
CA SER A 194 -12.89 10.99 23.12
C SER A 194 -11.63 11.32 22.30
N LEU A 195 -11.74 11.28 20.97
CA LEU A 195 -10.68 11.68 20.06
C LEU A 195 -10.35 13.19 20.22
N TRP A 196 -11.36 14.05 20.27
CA TRP A 196 -11.18 15.49 20.47
C TRP A 196 -10.43 15.82 21.76
N LYS A 197 -10.74 15.13 22.87
CA LYS A 197 -10.00 15.30 24.14
C LYS A 197 -8.51 14.95 24.02
N ARG A 198 -8.15 14.01 23.13
CA ARG A 198 -6.75 13.68 22.87
C ARG A 198 -6.09 14.72 21.98
N LEU A 199 -6.77 15.10 20.89
CA LEU A 199 -6.32 16.13 19.95
C LEU A 199 -6.07 17.48 20.65
N SER A 200 -6.91 17.86 21.60
CA SER A 200 -6.76 19.12 22.36
C SER A 200 -5.57 19.11 23.33
N ARG A 201 -5.05 17.94 23.70
CA ARG A 201 -3.93 17.80 24.66
C ARG A 201 -2.58 17.68 23.97
N ASP A 202 -2.55 17.29 22.70
CA ASP A 202 -1.33 16.98 21.95
C ASP A 202 -1.38 17.68 20.58
N SER A 203 -0.72 18.84 20.49
CA SER A 203 -0.67 19.65 19.28
C SER A 203 0.05 18.96 18.12
N SER A 204 1.03 18.09 18.42
CA SER A 204 1.77 17.34 17.41
C SER A 204 0.87 16.27 16.79
N TYR A 205 0.09 15.56 17.61
CA TYR A 205 -0.87 14.58 17.15
C TYR A 205 -2.01 15.23 16.36
N LEU A 206 -2.50 16.40 16.78
CA LEU A 206 -3.50 17.17 16.04
C LEU A 206 -3.01 17.59 14.66
N SER A 207 -1.76 18.06 14.55
CA SER A 207 -1.18 18.48 13.28
C SER A 207 -1.11 17.32 12.28
N LEU A 208 -0.60 16.17 12.72
CA LEU A 208 -0.55 14.95 11.89
C LEU A 208 -1.95 14.46 11.49
N TYR A 209 -2.94 14.61 12.38
CA TYR A 209 -4.31 14.20 12.11
C TYR A 209 -4.96 15.09 11.04
N ALA A 210 -4.76 16.41 11.15
CA ALA A 210 -5.27 17.38 10.20
C ALA A 210 -4.63 17.21 8.81
N GLU A 211 -3.31 16.96 8.78
CA GLU A 211 -2.58 16.67 7.54
C GLU A 211 -3.14 15.43 6.83
N PHE A 212 -3.34 14.33 7.58
CA PHE A 212 -3.95 13.12 7.02
C PHE A 212 -5.35 13.40 6.44
N LEU A 213 -6.22 14.10 7.18
CA LEU A 213 -7.59 14.36 6.71
C LEU A 213 -7.60 15.22 5.45
N LYS A 214 -6.69 16.19 5.38
CA LYS A 214 -6.52 17.06 4.21
C LYS A 214 -6.05 16.26 3.00
N GLU A 215 -5.03 15.41 3.15
CA GLU A 215 -4.57 14.52 2.07
C GLU A 215 -5.71 13.60 1.60
N TYR A 216 -6.47 13.03 2.53
CA TYR A 216 -7.57 12.12 2.23
C TYR A 216 -8.73 12.83 1.50
N GLU A 217 -8.96 14.12 1.77
CA GLU A 217 -9.87 14.99 1.03
C GLU A 217 -9.32 15.33 -0.38
N GLU A 218 -8.04 15.70 -0.49
CA GLU A 218 -7.37 16.03 -1.76
C GLU A 218 -7.33 14.83 -2.73
N LEU A 219 -7.21 13.61 -2.21
CA LEU A 219 -7.29 12.37 -2.98
C LEU A 219 -8.74 12.01 -3.40
N GLY A 220 -9.74 12.77 -2.95
CA GLY A 220 -11.15 12.50 -3.24
C GLY A 220 -11.71 11.28 -2.47
N HIS A 221 -11.08 10.88 -1.37
CA HIS A 221 -11.57 9.80 -0.50
C HIS A 221 -12.53 10.31 0.59
N LEU A 222 -12.55 11.62 0.84
CA LEU A 222 -13.51 12.29 1.70
C LEU A 222 -14.19 13.43 0.96
N GLU A 223 -15.45 13.64 1.27
CA GLU A 223 -16.21 14.81 0.87
C GLU A 223 -16.86 15.42 2.11
N ARG A 224 -16.82 16.74 2.22
CA ARG A 224 -17.51 17.45 3.29
C ARG A 224 -19.02 17.36 3.08
N VAL A 225 -19.72 16.78 4.05
CA VAL A 225 -21.19 16.71 4.04
C VAL A 225 -21.78 18.11 4.22
N VAL A 226 -22.45 18.62 3.18
CA VAL A 226 -23.10 19.95 3.17
C VAL A 226 -24.55 19.89 3.67
N GLN A 227 -25.20 18.73 3.55
CA GLN A 227 -26.62 18.58 3.83
C GLN A 227 -26.90 18.46 5.34
N SER A 228 -27.93 19.19 5.80
CA SER A 228 -28.45 19.10 7.16
C SER A 228 -29.35 17.88 7.39
N SER A 229 -29.83 17.21 6.32
CA SER A 229 -30.62 15.99 6.42
C SER A 229 -29.79 14.76 6.09
N GLU A 230 -29.87 13.75 6.94
CA GLU A 230 -29.21 12.47 6.74
C GLU A 230 -29.92 11.68 5.63
N PRO A 231 -29.19 11.02 4.70
CA PRO A 231 -29.78 10.14 3.72
C PRO A 231 -30.57 9.00 4.39
N PRO A 232 -31.57 8.39 3.71
CA PRO A 232 -32.34 7.29 4.27
C PRO A 232 -31.48 6.11 4.73
N THR A 233 -30.40 5.84 4.01
CA THR A 233 -29.44 4.78 4.32
C THR A 233 -28.07 5.40 4.53
N HIS A 234 -27.64 5.47 5.79
CA HIS A 234 -26.33 6.01 6.15
C HIS A 234 -25.77 5.26 7.36
N TYR A 235 -24.44 5.32 7.52
CA TYR A 235 -23.76 4.70 8.64
C TYR A 235 -22.56 5.56 9.08
N TYR A 236 -22.44 5.77 10.38
CA TYR A 236 -21.34 6.53 10.97
C TYR A 236 -20.23 5.58 11.41
N ILE A 237 -19.09 5.64 10.73
CA ILE A 237 -17.92 4.80 11.04
C ILE A 237 -17.02 5.54 12.03
N PRO A 238 -16.85 5.07 13.28
CA PRO A 238 -15.89 5.63 14.21
C PRO A 238 -14.47 5.45 13.68
N HIS A 239 -13.58 6.40 13.96
CA HIS A 239 -12.20 6.33 13.52
C HIS A 239 -11.24 6.78 14.62
N HIS A 240 -9.99 6.30 14.56
CA HIS A 240 -8.94 6.65 15.51
C HIS A 240 -7.56 6.60 14.86
N GLY A 241 -6.63 7.43 15.34
CA GLY A 241 -5.28 7.47 14.80
C GLY A 241 -4.31 6.58 15.58
N VAL A 242 -3.60 5.71 14.87
CA VAL A 242 -2.50 4.88 15.38
C VAL A 242 -1.18 5.56 15.04
N LEU A 243 -0.47 6.04 16.06
CA LEU A 243 0.82 6.69 15.91
C LEU A 243 1.95 5.64 15.96
N ARG A 244 2.82 5.65 14.96
CA ARG A 244 4.06 4.86 14.90
C ARG A 244 5.21 5.82 14.59
N PRO A 245 5.82 6.46 15.62
CA PRO A 245 6.84 7.48 15.42
C PRO A 245 8.11 6.95 14.75
N GLU A 246 8.35 5.64 14.84
CA GLU A 246 9.47 4.93 14.21
C GLU A 246 9.34 4.82 12.68
N LYS A 247 8.15 5.06 12.12
CA LYS A 247 7.95 5.03 10.67
C LYS A 247 8.42 6.33 10.03
N LEU A 248 9.19 6.17 8.96
CA LEU A 248 9.77 7.28 8.19
C LEU A 248 8.70 7.99 7.34
N THR A 249 7.86 7.25 6.62
CA THR A 249 6.90 7.82 5.65
C THR A 249 5.58 8.27 6.29
N THR A 250 4.90 7.40 7.03
CA THR A 250 3.59 7.71 7.66
C THR A 250 3.64 7.48 9.16
N LYS A 251 3.90 8.55 9.90
CA LYS A 251 3.95 8.54 11.38
C LYS A 251 2.57 8.29 11.99
N LEU A 252 1.49 8.77 11.36
CA LEU A 252 0.11 8.57 11.80
C LEU A 252 -0.67 7.80 10.73
N ARG A 253 -1.52 6.86 11.15
CA ARG A 253 -2.51 6.20 10.29
C ARG A 253 -3.88 6.28 10.94
N ILE A 254 -4.89 6.75 10.21
CA ILE A 254 -6.28 6.71 10.68
C ILE A 254 -6.88 5.34 10.35
N VAL A 255 -7.46 4.71 11.36
CA VAL A 255 -8.16 3.43 11.25
C VAL A 255 -9.65 3.67 11.44
N PHE A 256 -10.43 3.32 10.41
CA PHE A 256 -11.88 3.33 10.42
C PHE A 256 -12.41 1.99 10.96
N ASN A 257 -13.22 2.04 12.01
CA ASN A 257 -13.75 0.87 12.68
C ASN A 257 -15.12 0.49 12.09
N GLY A 258 -15.10 -0.19 10.94
CA GLY A 258 -16.30 -0.67 10.25
C GLY A 258 -16.98 -1.88 10.90
N SER A 259 -16.35 -2.53 11.88
CA SER A 259 -16.89 -3.72 12.56
C SER A 259 -17.58 -3.42 13.88
N SER A 260 -17.64 -2.16 14.31
CA SER A 260 -18.36 -1.78 15.52
C SER A 260 -19.85 -2.06 15.34
N PRO A 261 -20.48 -2.89 16.19
CA PRO A 261 -21.90 -3.16 16.05
C PRO A 261 -22.70 -1.88 16.34
N PRO A 262 -23.74 -1.58 15.55
CA PRO A 262 -24.68 -0.52 15.86
C PRO A 262 -25.39 -0.82 17.19
N GLN A 263 -25.83 0.22 17.90
CA GLN A 263 -26.71 0.00 19.04
C GLN A 263 -28.06 -0.53 18.50
N GLN A 264 -28.50 -1.68 19.04
CA GLN A 264 -29.86 -2.14 18.81
C GLN A 264 -30.81 -1.10 19.43
N ALA A 265 -31.77 -0.64 18.63
CA ALA A 265 -32.84 0.24 19.08
C ALA A 265 -33.75 -0.48 20.07
#